data_AF-A0A5C8JHE5-F1
#
_entry.id   AF-A0A5C8JHE5-F1
#
_cell.length_a   1.000
_cell.length_b   1.000
_cell.length_c   1.000
_cell.angle_alpha   90.00
_cell.angle_beta   90.00
_cell.angle_gamma   90.00
#
_symmetry.space_group_name_H-M   'P 1'
#
loop_
_entity.id
_entity.type
_entity.pdbx_description
1 polymer ?
#
loop_
_entity_poly.entity_id
_entity_poly.type
_entity_poly.pdbx_seq_one_letter_code
_entity_poly.pdbx_strand_id
1 'polypeptide(L)'
;MALNPKLVTKLEKIYAPNTSIHDTYNGKDLTFVTNEFGEPVTLFIGKRRAEGAIAGERYTRKIVRKTGSQEILKSHWDLKGKVSGTL
;
A
#
# COMPACT_ATOMS: atom_id res chain seq x y z
N MET A 1 -6.63 12.17 5.31
CA MET A 1 -7.55 11.71 4.23
C MET A 1 -7.61 10.20 4.27
N ALA A 2 -8.82 9.63 4.18
CA ALA A 2 -8.99 8.19 4.10
C ALA A 2 -8.72 7.68 2.68
N LEU A 3 -8.15 6.48 2.57
CA LEU A 3 -7.92 5.84 1.28
C LEU A 3 -9.28 5.44 0.65
N ASN A 4 -9.41 5.57 -0.67
CA ASN A 4 -10.65 5.22 -1.37
C ASN A 4 -11.05 3.75 -1.08
N PRO A 5 -12.30 3.46 -0.66
CA PRO A 5 -12.73 2.09 -0.32
C PRO A 5 -12.50 1.05 -1.41
N LYS A 6 -12.70 1.41 -2.69
CA LYS A 6 -12.45 0.48 -3.81
C LYS A 6 -10.96 0.12 -3.96
N LEU A 7 -10.07 1.07 -3.64
CA LEU A 7 -8.63 0.83 -3.62
C LEU A 7 -8.24 -0.01 -2.40
N VAL A 8 -8.90 0.20 -1.25
CA VAL A 8 -8.73 -0.66 -0.06
C VAL A 8 -9.05 -2.11 -0.42
N THR A 9 -10.20 -2.39 -1.05
CA THR A 9 -10.58 -3.75 -1.47
C THR A 9 -9.55 -4.38 -2.42
N LYS A 10 -8.93 -3.60 -3.31
CA LYS A 10 -7.84 -4.10 -4.18
C LYS A 10 -6.60 -4.51 -3.37
N LEU A 11 -6.29 -3.77 -2.31
CA LEU A 11 -5.13 -3.97 -1.43
C LEU A 11 -5.38 -4.99 -0.31
N GLU A 12 -6.60 -5.51 -0.18
CA GLU A 12 -6.93 -6.60 0.77
C GLU A 12 -6.52 -7.98 0.26
N LYS A 13 -6.11 -8.09 -1.01
CA LYS A 13 -5.59 -9.33 -1.58
C LYS A 13 -4.21 -9.68 -1.00
N ILE A 14 -3.91 -10.97 -1.00
CA ILE A 14 -2.58 -11.51 -0.71
C ILE A 14 -1.79 -11.60 -2.01
N TYR A 15 -0.53 -11.16 -1.97
CA TYR A 15 0.40 -11.16 -3.08
C TYR A 15 1.70 -11.90 -2.71
N ALA A 16 2.71 -11.85 -3.58
CA ALA A 16 4.03 -12.39 -3.27
C ALA A 16 4.62 -11.70 -2.01
N PRO A 17 5.12 -12.46 -1.02
CA PRO A 17 5.75 -11.90 0.18
C PRO A 17 6.98 -11.04 -0.10
N ASN A 18 7.19 -10.00 0.71
CA ASN A 18 8.38 -9.13 0.66
C ASN A 18 8.69 -8.58 -0.75
N THR A 19 7.66 -8.24 -1.51
CA THR A 19 7.82 -7.72 -2.88
C THR A 19 7.26 -6.31 -3.01
N SER A 20 7.80 -5.59 -3.99
CA SER A 20 7.25 -4.33 -4.49
C SER A 20 6.46 -4.62 -5.75
N ILE A 21 5.21 -4.19 -5.79
CA ILE A 21 4.29 -4.44 -6.90
C ILE A 21 3.89 -3.11 -7.51
N HIS A 22 3.99 -3.05 -8.84
CA HIS A 22 3.66 -1.90 -9.65
C HIS A 22 2.31 -2.11 -10.32
N ASP A 23 1.42 -1.12 -10.21
CA ASP A 23 0.08 -1.20 -10.75
C ASP A 23 -0.44 0.21 -11.09
N THR A 24 -1.67 0.30 -11.60
CA THR A 24 -2.35 1.56 -11.87
C THR A 24 -3.78 1.52 -11.32
N TYR A 25 -4.31 2.68 -10.93
CA TYR A 25 -5.68 2.82 -10.44
C TYR A 25 -6.22 4.22 -10.72
N ASN A 26 -7.35 4.30 -11.44
CA ASN A 26 -8.00 5.55 -11.81
C ASN A 26 -7.03 6.60 -12.40
N GLY A 27 -6.19 6.18 -13.35
CA GLY A 27 -5.21 7.04 -14.02
C GLY A 27 -4.02 7.46 -13.17
N LYS A 28 -3.86 6.91 -11.95
CA LYS A 28 -2.68 7.09 -11.11
C LYS A 28 -1.81 5.84 -11.12
N ASP A 29 -0.52 6.05 -11.02
CA ASP A 29 0.45 4.99 -10.79
C ASP A 29 0.45 4.58 -9.33
N LEU A 30 0.58 3.28 -9.09
CA LEU A 30 0.72 2.67 -7.77
C LEU A 30 2.06 1.95 -7.66
N THR A 31 2.63 2.02 -6.47
CA THR A 31 3.62 1.05 -6.00
C THR A 31 3.21 0.64 -4.59
N PHE A 32 3.02 -0.65 -4.33
CA PHE A 32 2.76 -1.14 -2.98
C PHE A 32 3.72 -2.25 -2.59
N VAL A 33 4.12 -2.24 -1.33
CA VAL A 33 5.09 -3.17 -0.75
C VAL A 33 4.36 -4.11 0.19
N THR A 34 4.64 -5.40 0.04
CA THR A 34 4.06 -6.46 0.86
C THR A 34 4.99 -6.85 2.00
N ASN A 35 4.42 -7.33 3.10
CA ASN A 35 5.19 -7.94 4.19
C ASN A 35 5.48 -9.43 3.91
N GLU A 36 6.02 -10.12 4.92
CA GLU A 36 6.33 -11.56 4.87
C GLU A 36 5.11 -12.47 4.64
N PHE A 37 3.89 -11.97 4.85
CA PHE A 37 2.64 -12.69 4.59
C PHE A 37 2.02 -12.34 3.23
N GLY A 38 2.68 -11.50 2.42
CA GLY A 38 2.15 -11.06 1.14
C GLY A 38 1.07 -9.98 1.25
N GLU A 39 0.84 -9.43 2.45
CA GLU A 39 -0.16 -8.39 2.68
C GLU A 39 0.44 -7.03 2.30
N PRO A 40 -0.25 -6.21 1.49
CA PRO A 40 0.17 -4.84 1.24
C PRO A 40 0.18 -4.03 2.54
N VAL A 41 1.35 -3.48 2.89
CA VAL A 41 1.58 -2.70 4.12
C VAL A 41 2.06 -1.28 3.85
N THR A 42 2.61 -1.01 2.68
CA THR A 42 2.95 0.35 2.24
C THR A 42 2.37 0.59 0.85
N LEU A 43 1.83 1.78 0.62
CA LEU A 43 1.31 2.21 -0.67
C LEU A 43 1.87 3.57 -1.02
N PHE A 44 2.31 3.71 -2.26
CA PHE A 44 2.59 4.96 -2.93
C PHE A 44 1.61 5.12 -4.09
N ILE A 45 0.94 6.26 -4.18
CA ILE A 45 -0.03 6.56 -5.23
C ILE A 45 0.19 7.95 -5.79
N GLY A 46 0.25 8.09 -7.11
CA GLY A 46 0.49 9.37 -7.75
C GLY A 46 0.92 9.22 -9.20
N LYS A 47 1.99 9.92 -9.57
CA LYS A 47 2.60 9.84 -10.90
C LYS A 47 3.98 9.21 -10.79
N ARG A 48 4.23 8.17 -11.58
CA ARG A 48 5.54 7.55 -11.69
C ARG A 48 6.49 8.49 -12.43
N ARG A 49 7.69 8.64 -11.87
CA ARG A 49 8.78 9.39 -12.49
C ARG A 49 9.63 8.49 -13.38
N ALA A 50 10.49 9.10 -14.20
CA ALA A 50 11.42 8.40 -15.06
C ALA A 50 12.34 7.43 -14.27
N GLU A 51 12.69 7.79 -13.03
CA GLU A 51 13.49 6.96 -12.12
C GLU A 51 12.70 5.80 -11.47
N GLY A 52 11.40 5.65 -11.78
CA GLY A 52 10.54 4.60 -11.26
C GLY A 52 9.85 4.91 -9.93
N ALA A 53 10.30 5.93 -9.19
CA ALA A 53 9.67 6.38 -7.96
C ALA A 53 8.30 7.07 -8.21
N ILE A 54 7.39 6.94 -7.25
CA ILE A 54 6.08 7.63 -7.27
C ILE A 54 6.22 8.99 -6.58
N ALA A 55 5.82 10.06 -7.28
CA ALA A 55 5.54 11.35 -6.67
C ALA A 55 4.04 11.46 -6.40
N GLY A 56 3.66 11.68 -5.16
CA GLY A 56 2.25 11.65 -4.75
C GLY A 56 2.09 11.45 -3.25
N GLU A 57 1.19 10.56 -2.84
CA GLU A 57 0.87 10.27 -1.44
C GLU A 57 1.45 8.93 -1.01
N ARG A 58 1.92 8.85 0.25
CA ARG A 58 2.35 7.60 0.89
C ARG A 58 1.37 7.22 2.00
N TYR A 59 0.95 5.97 2.01
CA TYR A 59 0.14 5.37 3.06
C TYR A 59 0.86 4.18 3.67
N THR A 60 0.59 3.90 4.96
CA THR A 60 0.99 2.67 5.63
C THR A 60 -0.23 1.97 6.20
N ARG A 61 -0.30 0.65 6.10
CA ARG A 61 -1.37 -0.15 6.68
C ARG A 61 -1.00 -0.59 8.09
N LYS A 62 -1.86 -0.31 9.05
CA LYS A 62 -1.81 -0.93 10.38
C LYS A 62 -2.73 -2.13 10.39
N ILE A 63 -2.18 -3.30 10.66
CA ILE A 63 -2.90 -4.58 10.77
C ILE A 63 -2.91 -4.98 12.25
N VAL A 64 -4.09 -5.23 12.80
CA VAL A 64 -4.28 -5.76 14.15
C VAL A 64 -4.69 -7.22 14.02
N ARG A 65 -3.90 -8.10 14.63
CA ARG A 65 -4.14 -9.54 14.64
C ARG A 65 -4.69 -10.01 15.97
N LYS A 66 -5.37 -11.14 15.94
CA LYS A 66 -5.75 -11.86 17.16
C LYS A 66 -4.50 -12.47 17.79
N THR A 67 -4.32 -12.25 19.08
CA THR A 67 -3.18 -12.72 19.87
C THR A 67 -2.93 -14.21 19.63
N GLY A 68 -1.70 -14.57 19.27
CA GLY A 68 -1.31 -15.96 19.03
C GLY A 68 -1.75 -16.54 17.68
N SER A 69 -2.25 -15.73 16.74
CA SER A 69 -2.63 -16.20 15.40
C SER A 69 -2.27 -15.20 14.30
N GLN A 70 -2.40 -15.64 13.04
CA GLN A 70 -2.29 -14.77 11.87
C GLN A 70 -3.64 -14.13 11.46
N GLU A 71 -4.72 -14.43 12.18
CA GLU A 71 -6.05 -13.90 11.89
C GLU A 71 -6.08 -12.37 12.05
N ILE A 72 -6.45 -11.66 10.98
CA ILE A 72 -6.59 -10.20 10.98
C ILE A 72 -7.95 -9.85 11.59
N LEU A 73 -7.94 -9.12 12.70
CA LEU A 73 -9.16 -8.61 13.34
C LEU A 73 -9.62 -7.29 12.70
N LYS A 74 -8.68 -6.40 12.40
CA LYS A 74 -8.96 -5.11 11.74
C LYS A 74 -7.71 -4.57 11.07
N SER A 75 -7.90 -3.77 10.03
CA SER A 75 -6.81 -2.99 9.44
C SER A 75 -7.29 -1.63 8.95
N HIS A 76 -6.39 -0.65 8.93
CA HIS A 76 -6.65 0.66 8.33
C HIS A 76 -5.39 1.21 7.66
N TRP A 77 -5.60 2.12 6.71
CA TRP A 77 -4.53 2.82 5.99
C TRP A 77 -4.39 4.24 6.53
N ASP A 78 -3.18 4.57 6.97
CA ASP A 78 -2.82 5.90 7.46
C ASP A 78 -2.05 6.68 6.39
N LEU A 79 -2.55 7.87 6.03
CA LEU A 79 -1.80 8.79 5.19
C LEU A 79 -0.59 9.32 5.97
N LYS A 80 0.60 9.14 5.41
CA LYS A 80 1.86 9.67 5.97
C LYS A 80 2.27 11.01 5.37
N GLY A 81 1.62 11.42 4.28
CA GLY A 81 1.85 12.70 3.62
C GLY A 81 2.31 12.53 2.18
N LYS A 82 2.82 13.63 1.60
CA LYS A 82 3.31 13.65 0.23
C LYS A 82 4.75 13.15 0.16
N VAL A 83 5.06 12.42 -0.90
CA VAL A 83 6.41 12.01 -1.26
C VAL A 83 6.79 12.63 -2.60
N SER A 84 8.01 13.13 -2.66
CA SER A 84 8.57 13.78 -3.85
C SER A 84 9.50 12.86 -4.62
N GLY A 85 9.40 11.54 -4.43
CA GLY A 85 10.11 10.53 -5.23
C GLY A 85 11.58 10.31 -4.88
N THR A 86 12.00 10.57 -3.63
CA THR A 86 13.30 10.10 -3.14
C THR A 86 13.11 8.79 -2.38
N LEU A 87 13.86 7.76 -2.80
CA LEU A 87 14.02 6.49 -2.08
C LEU A 87 14.75 6.73 -0.76
#